data_AF-A0A9Q6A654-F1
#
_entry.id   AF-A0A9Q6A654-F1
#
_cell.length_a   1.000
_cell.length_b   1.000
_cell.length_c   1.000
_cell.angle_alpha   90.00
_cell.angle_beta   90.00
_cell.angle_gamma   90.00
#
_symmetry.space_group_name_H-M   'P 1'
#
loop_
_entity.id
_entity.type
_entity.pdbx_description
1 polymer ?
#
loop_
_entity_poly.entity_id
_entity_poly.type
_entity_poly.pdbx_seq_one_letter_code
_entity_poly.pdbx_strand_id
1 'polypeptide(L)'
;MKRLALLSSFTAIVISIIGQLNGMLDDSYAVGNAGFEDVLVGLISLLIFIDSQEMTKSFIISSSTILGILGVGFLYFPAALINILIAFKLNKKKEREFINS
;
A
#
# COMPACT_ATOMS: atom_id res chain seq x y z
N MET A 1 -4.74 -12.06 6.58
CA MET A 1 -3.69 -11.07 6.28
C MET A 1 -3.30 -11.17 4.82
N LYS A 2 -2.93 -12.36 4.34
CA LYS A 2 -2.59 -12.61 2.93
C LYS A 2 -3.59 -12.05 1.89
N ARG A 3 -4.89 -12.33 2.02
CA ARG A 3 -5.91 -11.81 1.07
C ARG A 3 -6.04 -10.28 1.06
N LEU A 4 -5.89 -9.63 2.21
CA LEU A 4 -5.96 -8.16 2.34
C LEU A 4 -4.72 -7.49 1.75
N ALA A 5 -3.54 -8.07 1.98
CA ALA A 5 -2.30 -7.61 1.38
C ALA A 5 -2.34 -7.73 -0.16
N LEU A 6 -2.82 -8.86 -0.70
CA LEU A 6 -3.02 -9.01 -2.14
C LEU A 6 -3.99 -7.96 -2.69
N LEU A 7 -5.10 -7.69 -1.97
CA LEU A 7 -6.07 -6.69 -2.39
C LEU A 7 -5.48 -5.27 -2.39
N SER A 8 -4.71 -4.91 -1.36
CA SER A 8 -4.00 -3.62 -1.27
C SER A 8 -3.05 -3.44 -2.45
N SER A 9 -2.17 -4.41 -2.69
CA SER A 9 -1.21 -4.36 -3.79
C SER A 9 -1.89 -4.31 -5.16
N PHE A 10 -2.96 -5.10 -5.36
CA PHE A 10 -3.72 -5.06 -6.61
C PHE A 10 -4.42 -3.71 -6.82
N THR A 11 -4.97 -3.13 -5.75
CA THR A 11 -5.61 -1.81 -5.80
C THR A 11 -4.62 -0.72 -6.15
N ALA A 12 -3.41 -0.75 -5.56
CA ALA A 12 -2.33 0.19 -5.88
C ALA A 12 -1.89 0.10 -7.35
N ILE A 13 -1.75 -1.12 -7.89
CA ILE A 13 -1.40 -1.33 -9.31
C ILE A 13 -2.50 -0.82 -10.24
N VAL A 14 -3.78 -1.03 -9.91
CA VAL A 14 -4.90 -0.54 -10.73
C VAL A 14 -4.96 0.99 -10.71
N ILE A 15 -4.81 1.61 -9.54
CA ILE A 15 -4.78 3.08 -9.39
C ILE A 15 -3.62 3.67 -10.19
N SER A 16 -2.45 3.04 -10.13
CA SER A 16 -1.28 3.40 -10.92
C SER A 16 -1.55 3.42 -12.43
N ILE A 17 -2.17 2.37 -12.97
CA ILE A 17 -2.50 2.28 -14.41
C ILE A 17 -3.49 3.38 -14.80
N ILE A 18 -4.49 3.65 -13.96
CA ILE A 18 -5.45 4.74 -14.18
C ILE A 18 -4.75 6.11 -14.15
N GLY A 19 -3.81 6.31 -13.23
CA GLY A 19 -2.98 7.52 -13.15
C GLY A 19 -2.15 7.73 -14.41
N GLN A 20 -1.45 6.69 -14.89
CA GLN A 20 -0.69 6.76 -16.13
C GLN A 20 -1.58 7.05 -17.35
N LEU A 21 -2.75 6.41 -17.44
CA LEU A 21 -3.70 6.66 -18.52
C LEU A 21 -4.21 8.10 -18.51
N ASN A 22 -4.55 8.64 -17.34
CA ASN A 22 -4.95 10.04 -17.19
C ASN A 22 -3.81 11.01 -17.52
N GLY A 23 -2.58 10.72 -17.12
CA GLY A 23 -1.41 11.53 -17.48
C GLY A 23 -1.15 11.57 -18.99
N MET A 24 -1.39 10.46 -19.69
CA MET A 24 -1.27 10.40 -21.15
C MET A 24 -2.39 11.16 -21.87
N LEU A 25 -3.60 11.16 -21.31
CA LEU A 25 -4.77 11.84 -21.90
C LEU A 25 -4.74 13.37 -21.69
N ASP A 26 -4.15 13.83 -20.58
CA ASP A 26 -4.07 15.24 -20.21
C ASP A 26 -2.73 15.90 -20.61
N ASP A 27 -1.87 15.17 -21.34
CA ASP A 27 -0.46 15.54 -21.65
C ASP A 27 0.34 15.99 -20.40
N SER A 28 -0.10 15.50 -19.24
CA SER A 28 0.40 15.89 -17.93
C SER A 28 1.44 14.89 -17.47
N TYR A 29 2.70 15.21 -17.75
CA TYR A 29 3.86 14.44 -17.30
C TYR A 29 3.87 14.19 -15.78
N ALA A 30 3.30 15.11 -14.99
CA ALA A 30 3.22 14.97 -13.53
C ALA A 30 2.28 13.84 -13.10
N VAL A 31 1.08 13.74 -13.70
CA VAL A 31 0.09 12.71 -13.38
C VAL A 31 0.56 11.33 -13.90
N GLY A 32 1.22 11.31 -15.07
CA GLY A 32 1.82 10.11 -15.62
C GLY A 32 2.93 9.52 -14.76
N ASN A 33 3.87 10.35 -14.29
CA ASN A 33 4.96 9.93 -13.40
C ASN A 33 4.47 9.51 -12.01
N ALA A 34 3.49 10.23 -11.44
CA ALA A 34 2.83 9.86 -10.19
C ALA A 34 2.20 8.46 -10.27
N GLY A 35 1.58 8.14 -11.42
CA GLY A 35 1.09 6.81 -11.69
C GLY A 35 2.19 5.75 -11.68
N PHE A 36 3.39 6.01 -12.22
CA PHE A 36 4.51 5.05 -12.18
C PHE A 36 5.02 4.79 -10.76
N GLU A 37 5.06 5.82 -9.92
CA GLU A 37 5.50 5.74 -8.52
C GLU A 37 4.60 4.82 -7.69
N ASP A 38 3.30 4.79 -7.97
CA ASP A 38 2.34 3.88 -7.33
C ASP A 38 2.54 2.40 -7.68
N VAL A 39 3.12 2.06 -8.83
CA VAL A 39 3.53 0.66 -9.12
C VAL A 39 4.56 0.22 -8.09
N LEU A 40 5.52 1.08 -7.77
CA LEU A 40 6.56 0.79 -6.78
C LEU A 40 5.94 0.64 -5.39
N VAL A 41 4.94 1.45 -5.04
CA VAL A 41 4.19 1.31 -3.79
C VAL A 41 3.43 -0.02 -3.72
N GLY A 42 2.80 -0.43 -4.82
CA GLY A 42 2.15 -1.74 -4.97
C GLY A 42 3.14 -2.90 -4.81
N LEU A 43 4.35 -2.78 -5.35
CA LEU A 43 5.40 -3.79 -5.22
C LEU A 43 6.00 -3.85 -3.80
N ILE A 44 6.22 -2.70 -3.16
CA ILE A 44 6.70 -2.62 -1.77
C ILE A 44 5.69 -3.26 -0.82
N SER A 45 4.39 -3.00 -1.02
CA SER A 45 3.34 -3.62 -0.20
C SER A 45 3.27 -5.15 -0.37
N LEU A 46 3.69 -5.72 -1.51
CA LEU A 46 3.83 -7.17 -1.70
C LEU A 46 4.97 -7.79 -0.85
N LEU A 47 5.95 -6.99 -0.40
CA LEU A 47 7.03 -7.51 0.48
C LEU A 47 6.49 -8.02 1.82
N ILE A 48 5.26 -7.66 2.19
CA ILE A 48 4.57 -8.17 3.40
C ILE A 48 4.41 -9.70 3.40
N PHE A 49 4.56 -10.34 2.23
CA PHE A 49 4.52 -11.79 2.06
C PHE A 49 5.86 -12.49 2.31
N ILE A 50 6.97 -11.76 2.20
CA ILE A 50 8.33 -12.33 2.25
C ILE A 50 8.76 -12.57 3.69
N ASP A 51 8.39 -11.69 4.62
CA ASP A 51 8.79 -11.80 6.02
C ASP A 51 7.64 -12.24 6.94
N SER A 52 7.95 -13.08 7.93
CA SER A 52 7.03 -13.50 8.98
C SER A 52 6.92 -12.45 10.10
N GLN A 53 7.95 -11.63 10.32
CA GLN A 53 8.03 -10.74 11.47
C GLN A 53 7.01 -9.60 11.43
N GLU A 54 6.33 -9.38 12.57
CA GLU A 54 5.31 -8.34 12.73
C GLU A 54 5.88 -6.93 12.56
N MET A 55 7.12 -6.72 12.99
CA MET A 55 7.80 -5.42 12.91
C MET A 55 8.06 -5.02 11.46
N THR A 56 8.60 -5.94 10.65
CA THR A 56 8.83 -5.74 9.21
C THR A 56 7.53 -5.46 8.47
N LYS A 57 6.45 -6.19 8.78
CA LYS A 57 5.13 -5.96 8.17
C LYS A 57 4.57 -4.59 8.50
N SER A 58 4.71 -4.15 9.74
CA SER A 58 4.24 -2.82 10.16
C SER A 58 5.02 -1.72 9.46
N PHE A 59 6.33 -1.88 9.30
CA PHE A 59 7.19 -0.96 8.55
C PHE A 59 6.85 -0.91 7.05
N ILE A 60 6.58 -2.05 6.43
CA ILE A 60 6.17 -2.12 5.01
C ILE A 60 4.83 -1.42 4.79
N ILE A 61 3.85 -1.63 5.66
CA ILE A 61 2.53 -0.98 5.55
C ILE A 61 2.66 0.54 5.74
N SER A 62 3.41 0.99 6.75
CA SER A 62 3.54 2.42 7.01
C SER A 62 4.30 3.14 5.90
N SER A 63 5.42 2.58 5.44
CA SER A 63 6.22 3.14 4.33
C SER A 63 5.43 3.17 3.03
N SER A 64 4.74 2.07 2.65
CA SER A 64 3.91 2.04 1.44
C SER A 64 2.74 3.03 1.51
N THR A 65 2.13 3.22 2.68
CA THR A 65 1.03 4.19 2.84
C THR A 65 1.53 5.63 2.68
N ILE A 66 2.67 5.98 3.27
CA ILE A 66 3.27 7.31 3.14
C ILE A 66 3.64 7.58 1.67
N LEU A 67 4.31 6.62 1.03
CA LEU A 67 4.72 6.74 -0.37
C LEU A 67 3.51 6.85 -1.32
N GLY A 68 2.46 6.06 -1.12
CA GLY A 68 1.26 6.12 -1.94
C GLY A 68 0.49 7.45 -1.81
N ILE A 69 0.42 8.00 -0.60
CA ILE A 69 -0.18 9.34 -0.38
C ILE A 69 0.67 10.43 -1.04
N LEU A 70 2.00 10.31 -1.01
CA LEU A 70 2.88 11.28 -1.66
C LEU A 70 2.85 11.18 -3.20
N GLY A 71 2.70 9.97 -3.74
CA GLY A 71 2.67 9.70 -5.19
C GLY A 71 1.40 10.21 -5.86
N VAL A 72 0.22 9.73 -5.43
CA VAL A 72 -1.06 10.03 -6.10
C VAL A 72 -2.09 10.76 -5.21
N GLY A 73 -1.69 11.18 -4.01
CA GLY A 73 -2.53 11.98 -3.13
C GLY A 73 -3.82 11.26 -2.74
N PHE A 74 -4.95 11.94 -2.98
CA PHE A 74 -6.28 11.44 -2.61
C PHE A 74 -6.67 10.14 -3.34
N LEU A 75 -6.10 9.87 -4.52
CA LEU A 75 -6.42 8.65 -5.26
C LEU A 75 -5.95 7.38 -4.53
N TYR A 76 -4.96 7.48 -3.64
CA TYR A 76 -4.49 6.37 -2.81
C TYR A 76 -5.45 6.02 -1.66
N PHE A 77 -6.48 6.83 -1.42
CA PHE A 77 -7.40 6.65 -0.28
C PHE A 77 -7.97 5.23 -0.13
N PRO A 78 -8.40 4.52 -1.21
CA PRO A 78 -8.88 3.14 -1.09
C PRO A 78 -7.80 2.17 -0.59
N ALA A 79 -6.56 2.30 -1.09
CA ALA A 79 -5.44 1.48 -0.67
C ALA A 79 -5.00 1.80 0.78
N ALA A 80 -4.99 3.08 1.16
CA ALA A 80 -4.73 3.52 2.52
C ALA A 80 -5.73 2.91 3.53
N LEU A 81 -7.02 2.86 3.17
CA LEU A 81 -8.05 2.28 4.03
C LEU A 81 -7.80 0.79 4.29
N ILE A 82 -7.39 0.05 3.26
CA ILE A 82 -7.01 -1.37 3.38
C ILE A 82 -5.76 -1.51 4.26
N ASN A 83 -4.75 -0.65 4.07
CA ASN A 83 -3.53 -0.66 4.88
C ASN A 83 -3.80 -0.40 6.37
N ILE A 84 -4.72 0.51 6.71
CA ILE A 84 -5.17 0.76 8.08
C ILE A 84 -5.80 -0.50 8.69
N LEU A 85 -6.65 -1.21 7.94
CA LEU A 85 -7.25 -2.47 8.40
C LEU A 85 -6.19 -3.56 8.65
N ILE A 86 -5.14 -3.62 7.82
CA ILE A 86 -4.03 -4.56 8.03
C ILE A 86 -3.24 -4.17 9.29
N ALA A 87 -2.94 -2.89 9.48
CA ALA A 87 -2.24 -2.37 10.66
C ALA A 87 -3.01 -2.68 11.96
N PHE A 88 -4.33 -2.49 11.97
CA PHE A 88 -5.17 -2.80 13.13
C PHE A 88 -5.12 -4.30 13.47
N LYS A 89 -5.06 -5.16 12.45
CA LYS A 89 -4.99 -6.61 12.62
C LYS A 89 -3.63 -7.09 13.13
N LEU A 90 -2.54 -6.45 12.71
CA LEU A 90 -1.19 -6.65 13.26
C LEU A 90 -1.15 -6.23 14.74
N ASN A 91 -1.66 -5.04 15.07
CA ASN A 91 -1.66 -4.56 16.45
C ASN A 91 -2.40 -5.49 17.41
N LYS A 92 -3.60 -5.98 17.01
CA LYS A 92 -4.35 -7.00 17.77
C LYS A 92 -3.65 -8.36 17.89
N LYS A 93 -2.72 -8.68 16.99
CA LYS A 93 -1.94 -9.93 17.06
C LYS A 93 -0.79 -9.76 18.06
N LYS A 94 -0.05 -8.66 17.96
CA LYS A 94 0.98 -8.28 18.93
C LYS A 94 0.46 -8.21 20.37
N GLU A 95 -0.71 -7.59 20.59
CA GLU A 95 -1.34 -7.52 21.91
C GLU A 95 -1.65 -8.91 22.49
N ARG A 96 -2.12 -9.84 21.66
CA ARG A 96 -2.38 -11.22 22.09
C ARG A 96 -1.11 -12.01 22.37
N GLU A 97 -0.04 -11.79 21.61
CA GLU A 97 1.26 -12.42 21.89
C GLU A 97 1.85 -11.90 23.20
N PHE A 98 1.66 -10.61 23.51
CA PHE A 98 2.09 -10.03 24.78
C PHE A 98 1.30 -10.55 25.99
N ILE A 99 -0.02 -10.73 25.88
CA ILE A 99 -0.87 -11.24 26.98
C ILE A 99 -0.61 -12.73 27.27
N ASN A 100 -0.17 -13.51 26.28
CA ASN A 100 0.08 -14.96 26.43
C ASN A 100 1.56 -15.31 26.70
N SER A 101 2.42 -14.30 26.92
CA SER A 101 3.84 -14.45 27.28
C SER A 101 4.05 -14.26 28.78
#